data_AF-A0A172UG45-F1
#
_entry.id   AF-A0A172UG45-F1
#
_cell.length_a   1.000
_cell.length_b   1.000
_cell.length_c   1.000
_cell.angle_alpha   90.00
_cell.angle_beta   90.00
_cell.angle_gamma   90.00
#
_symmetry.space_group_name_H-M   'P 1'
#
loop_
_entity.id
_entity.type
_entity.pdbx_description
1 polymer ?
#
loop_
_entity_poly.entity_id
_entity_poly.type
_entity_poly.pdbx_seq_one_letter_code
_entity_poly.pdbx_strand_id
1 'polypeptide(L)'
;MLDLPGGIRVAIGDPQDDATFTLTQTAGADRRAVTVASVDEAVAELTERCARWPHAAAICDDVLRAAAATASVFAGVITESLAYSTLQSGPEFARWLGERGPARLPVLPDPVRAERDGDTLRIRFNRSARHNAFTTDARAALLEALEVARLDESVSEVVLAGNGKSFCSGGDLAEFGTFADPAGAHLARTRHSPALVLAELTERLGTHCRAEVHGQVLGSGLEMAAYCGHIRCHPDATIGLPELALGLIPGAGGTVSITRRIGRWRTAYLVLSGATIGADTALAWGLVDEISADVPAGSPTR
;
A
#
# COMPACT_ATOMS: atom_id res chain seq x y z
N MET A 1 0.66 -17.72 22.68
CA MET A 1 0.84 -16.29 22.38
C MET A 1 2.30 -15.97 22.62
N LEU A 2 2.95 -15.29 21.68
CA LEU A 2 4.32 -14.81 21.78
C LEU A 2 4.29 -13.28 21.77
N ASP A 3 5.07 -12.67 22.65
CA ASP A 3 5.28 -11.23 22.68
C ASP A 3 6.62 -10.91 22.01
N LEU A 4 6.55 -10.23 20.87
CA LEU A 4 7.70 -9.78 20.11
C LEU A 4 8.04 -8.32 20.49
N PRO A 5 9.24 -7.83 20.13
CA PRO A 5 9.60 -6.43 20.35
C PRO A 5 8.57 -5.45 19.76
N GLY A 6 8.47 -4.25 20.34
CA GLY A 6 7.41 -3.30 19.99
C GLY A 6 6.02 -3.69 20.53
N GLY A 7 5.91 -4.73 21.37
CA GLY A 7 4.64 -5.17 21.95
C GLY A 7 3.76 -5.95 20.98
N ILE A 8 4.32 -6.47 19.89
CA ILE A 8 3.59 -7.21 18.86
C ILE A 8 3.22 -8.60 19.40
N ARG A 9 1.93 -8.93 19.37
CA ARG A 9 1.40 -10.18 19.93
C ARG A 9 1.08 -11.17 18.82
N VAL A 10 1.82 -12.27 18.74
CA VAL A 10 1.64 -13.30 17.71
C VAL A 10 1.09 -14.58 18.32
N ALA A 11 -0.08 -15.02 17.86
CA ALA A 11 -0.62 -16.33 18.22
C ALA A 11 -0.10 -17.43 17.27
N ILE A 12 -0.13 -18.69 17.71
CA ILE A 12 0.27 -19.84 16.89
C ILE A 12 -0.88 -20.84 16.88
N GLY A 13 -1.23 -21.36 15.70
CA GLY A 13 -2.32 -22.32 15.52
C GLY A 13 -3.67 -21.61 15.39
N ASP A 14 -4.47 -21.65 16.44
CA ASP A 14 -5.85 -21.18 16.40
C ASP A 14 -5.96 -19.64 16.47
N PRO A 15 -6.78 -19.02 15.60
CA PRO A 15 -7.03 -17.57 15.60
C PRO A 15 -7.40 -16.98 16.96
N GLN A 16 -6.74 -15.90 17.36
CA GLN A 16 -7.06 -15.11 18.55
C GLN A 16 -7.37 -13.65 18.18
N ASP A 17 -8.39 -13.07 18.79
CA ASP A 17 -8.84 -11.70 18.49
C ASP A 17 -7.90 -10.62 19.02
N ASP A 18 -7.25 -10.88 20.15
CA ASP A 18 -6.36 -9.92 20.81
C ASP A 18 -4.96 -9.87 20.18
N ALA A 19 -4.57 -10.93 19.45
CA ALA A 19 -3.34 -10.98 18.67
C ALA A 19 -3.29 -9.88 17.58
N THR A 20 -2.07 -9.47 17.24
CA THR A 20 -1.77 -8.70 16.04
C THR A 20 -2.04 -9.54 14.78
N PHE A 21 -1.65 -10.82 14.81
CA PHE A 21 -2.06 -11.89 13.89
C PHE A 21 -1.71 -13.27 14.46
N THR A 22 -2.25 -14.32 13.85
CA THR A 22 -1.97 -15.71 14.18
C THR A 22 -1.16 -16.35 13.04
N LEU A 23 -0.09 -17.08 13.36
CA LEU A 23 0.66 -17.88 12.40
C LEU A 23 0.21 -19.33 12.45
N THR A 24 0.10 -19.97 11.28
CA THR A 24 -0.26 -21.38 11.16
C THR A 24 0.39 -22.00 9.94
N GLN A 25 0.59 -23.31 9.93
CA GLN A 25 0.97 -24.07 8.72
C GLN A 25 -0.25 -24.72 8.05
N THR A 26 -1.43 -24.59 8.65
CA THR A 26 -2.68 -25.12 8.09
C THR A 26 -3.36 -24.05 7.26
N ALA A 27 -3.76 -24.39 6.04
CA ALA A 27 -4.53 -23.49 5.19
C ALA A 27 -5.90 -23.21 5.81
N GLY A 28 -6.33 -21.95 5.78
CA GLY A 28 -7.61 -21.53 6.34
C GLY A 28 -8.10 -20.21 5.78
N ALA A 29 -9.42 -19.99 5.85
CA ALA A 29 -10.04 -18.77 5.35
C ALA A 29 -10.07 -17.63 6.39
N ASP A 30 -9.87 -17.94 7.68
CA ASP A 30 -9.91 -16.92 8.73
C ASP A 30 -8.78 -15.90 8.55
N ARG A 31 -9.16 -14.65 8.28
CA ARG A 31 -8.23 -13.54 8.07
C ARG A 31 -7.33 -13.20 9.27
N ARG A 32 -7.69 -13.68 10.47
CA ARG A 32 -6.86 -13.55 11.68
C ARG A 32 -5.63 -14.46 11.64
N ALA A 33 -5.67 -15.52 10.83
CA ALA A 33 -4.58 -16.44 10.61
C ALA A 33 -3.89 -16.22 9.26
N VAL A 34 -2.57 -16.32 9.29
CA VAL A 34 -1.69 -16.27 8.14
C VAL A 34 -0.99 -17.61 8.02
N THR A 35 -1.19 -18.26 6.88
CA THR A 35 -0.53 -19.52 6.57
C THR A 35 0.90 -19.25 6.10
N VAL A 36 1.87 -19.86 6.78
CA VAL A 36 3.30 -19.75 6.49
C VAL A 36 3.89 -21.15 6.27
N ALA A 37 5.01 -21.23 5.55
CA ALA A 37 5.69 -22.50 5.32
C ALA A 37 6.25 -23.10 6.62
N SER A 38 6.85 -22.26 7.46
CA SER A 38 7.40 -22.62 8.77
C SER A 38 7.03 -21.53 9.79
N VAL A 39 6.36 -21.92 10.87
CA VAL A 39 6.04 -21.00 11.96
C VAL A 39 7.31 -20.54 12.67
N ASP A 40 8.27 -21.43 12.90
CA ASP A 40 9.50 -21.12 13.61
C ASP A 40 10.36 -20.10 12.85
N GLU A 41 10.49 -20.26 11.53
CA GLU A 41 11.22 -19.30 10.67
C GLU A 41 10.51 -17.95 10.63
N ALA A 42 9.17 -17.94 10.44
CA ALA A 42 8.39 -16.71 10.42
C ALA A 42 8.49 -15.94 11.76
N VAL A 43 8.43 -16.66 12.90
CA VAL A 43 8.60 -16.05 14.22
C VAL A 43 10.01 -15.48 14.38
N ALA A 44 11.05 -16.19 13.94
CA ALA A 44 12.44 -15.70 14.03
C ALA A 44 12.63 -14.41 13.21
N GLU A 45 12.19 -14.39 11.96
CA GLU A 45 12.26 -13.21 11.08
C GLU A 45 11.47 -12.03 11.66
N LEU A 46 10.25 -12.26 12.13
CA LEU A 46 9.42 -11.22 12.76
C LEU A 46 10.09 -10.67 14.02
N THR A 47 10.70 -11.53 14.84
CA THR A 47 11.41 -11.13 16.06
C THR A 47 12.57 -10.20 15.71
N GLU A 48 13.40 -10.56 14.74
CA GLU A 48 14.52 -9.74 14.29
C GLU A 48 14.05 -8.39 13.73
N ARG A 49 13.03 -8.40 12.87
CA ARG A 49 12.51 -7.19 12.25
C ARG A 49 11.87 -6.25 13.25
N CYS A 50 11.06 -6.77 14.17
CA CYS A 50 10.45 -5.96 15.22
C CYS A 50 11.50 -5.46 16.22
N ALA A 51 12.58 -6.21 16.48
CA ALA A 51 13.70 -5.74 17.30
C ALA A 51 14.45 -4.58 16.62
N ARG A 52 14.56 -4.63 15.29
CA ARG A 52 15.19 -3.59 14.48
C ARG A 52 14.33 -2.33 14.40
N TRP A 53 13.01 -2.48 14.27
CA TRP A 53 12.04 -1.38 14.04
C TRP A 53 10.91 -1.35 15.09
N PRO A 54 11.21 -1.32 16.40
CA PRO A 54 10.20 -1.47 17.45
C PRO A 54 9.16 -0.35 17.48
N HIS A 55 9.54 0.91 17.19
CA HIS A 55 8.59 2.02 17.19
C HIS A 55 7.64 1.94 15.99
N ALA A 56 8.17 1.74 14.79
CA ALA A 56 7.34 1.60 13.60
C ALA A 56 6.42 0.37 13.69
N ALA A 57 6.90 -0.73 14.25
CA ALA A 57 6.09 -1.93 14.48
C ALA A 57 4.93 -1.65 15.45
N ALA A 58 5.21 -1.08 16.63
CA ALA A 58 4.18 -0.76 17.63
C ALA A 58 3.13 0.21 17.07
N ILE A 59 3.57 1.30 16.44
CA ILE A 59 2.68 2.31 15.86
C ILE A 59 1.86 1.72 14.70
N CYS A 60 2.41 0.78 13.93
CA CYS A 60 1.65 0.05 12.91
C CYS A 60 0.49 -0.73 13.53
N ASP A 61 0.73 -1.52 14.58
CA ASP A 61 -0.32 -2.28 15.26
C ASP A 61 -1.39 -1.37 15.87
N ASP A 62 -0.99 -0.26 16.50
CA ASP A 62 -1.90 0.75 17.04
C ASP A 62 -2.79 1.36 15.96
N VAL A 63 -2.21 1.79 14.83
CA VAL A 63 -2.95 2.36 13.71
C VAL A 63 -3.91 1.34 13.12
N LEU A 64 -3.50 0.09 12.93
CA LEU A 64 -4.36 -0.95 12.36
C LEU A 64 -5.51 -1.34 13.30
N ARG A 65 -5.30 -1.33 14.62
CA ARG A 65 -6.36 -1.52 15.61
C ARG A 65 -7.33 -0.34 15.64
N ALA A 66 -6.81 0.89 15.58
CA ALA A 66 -7.64 2.09 15.54
C ALA A 66 -8.44 2.19 14.23
N ALA A 67 -7.82 1.91 13.09
CA ALA A 67 -8.45 1.94 11.77
C ALA A 67 -9.55 0.86 11.64
N ALA A 68 -9.36 -0.32 12.24
CA ALA A 68 -10.40 -1.33 12.29
C ALA A 68 -11.66 -0.87 13.07
N ALA A 69 -11.51 0.10 13.98
CA ALA A 69 -12.61 0.70 14.72
C ALA A 69 -13.24 1.92 14.01
N THR A 70 -12.61 2.47 12.96
CA THR A 70 -13.14 3.64 12.24
C THR A 70 -13.95 3.25 11.00
N ALA A 71 -15.16 3.78 10.90
CA ALA A 71 -16.00 3.59 9.70
C ALA A 71 -15.58 4.53 8.55
N SER A 72 -15.01 5.70 8.85
CA SER A 72 -14.71 6.75 7.87
C SER A 72 -13.34 6.57 7.23
N VAL A 73 -13.28 6.62 5.89
CA VAL A 73 -12.01 6.65 5.13
C VAL A 73 -11.18 7.85 5.56
N PHE A 74 -11.80 9.02 5.64
CA PHE A 74 -11.13 10.26 6.01
C PHE A 74 -10.46 10.13 7.38
N ALA A 75 -11.20 9.67 8.40
CA ALA A 75 -10.64 9.49 9.74
C ALA A 75 -9.44 8.52 9.73
N GLY A 76 -9.53 7.40 9.02
CA GLY A 76 -8.42 6.46 8.87
C GLY A 76 -7.18 7.07 8.20
N VAL A 77 -7.36 7.81 7.10
CA VAL A 77 -6.27 8.50 6.40
C VAL A 77 -5.62 9.58 7.29
N ILE A 78 -6.41 10.30 8.09
CA ILE A 78 -5.87 11.26 9.07
C ILE A 78 -5.03 10.53 10.14
N THR A 79 -5.55 9.45 10.74
CA THR A 79 -4.84 8.66 11.74
C THR A 79 -3.52 8.10 11.21
N GLU A 80 -3.55 7.50 10.02
CA GLU A 80 -2.36 7.00 9.33
C GLU A 80 -1.35 8.12 9.10
N SER A 81 -1.81 9.24 8.55
CA SER A 81 -0.90 10.34 8.22
C SER A 81 -0.26 11.00 9.44
N LEU A 82 -0.97 11.08 10.57
CA LEU A 82 -0.40 11.59 11.82
C LEU A 82 0.67 10.64 12.35
N ALA A 83 0.37 9.34 12.40
CA ALA A 83 1.31 8.31 12.81
C ALA A 83 2.57 8.28 11.92
N TYR A 84 2.39 8.32 10.59
CA TYR A 84 3.49 8.41 9.64
C TYR A 84 4.35 9.65 9.89
N SER A 85 3.75 10.83 10.11
CA SER A 85 4.49 12.05 10.41
C SER A 85 5.24 11.98 11.74
N THR A 86 4.70 11.29 12.75
CA THR A 86 5.42 11.00 14.00
C THR A 86 6.66 10.14 13.73
N LEU A 87 6.53 9.09 12.92
CA LEU A 87 7.64 8.20 12.56
C LEU A 87 8.70 8.88 11.70
N GLN A 88 8.32 9.81 10.81
CA GLN A 88 9.29 10.61 10.03
C GLN A 88 10.23 11.44 10.91
N SER A 89 9.79 11.84 12.11
CA SER A 89 10.64 12.52 13.10
C SER A 89 11.35 11.56 14.06
N GLY A 90 11.13 10.26 13.89
CA GLY A 90 11.62 9.22 14.79
C GLY A 90 13.07 8.81 14.54
N PRO A 91 13.72 8.20 15.55
CA PRO A 91 15.12 7.78 15.45
C PRO A 91 15.33 6.66 14.42
N GLU A 92 14.31 5.84 14.17
CA GLU A 92 14.37 4.74 13.21
C GLU A 92 14.49 5.24 11.78
N PHE A 93 13.60 6.15 11.36
CA PHE A 93 13.68 6.77 10.04
C PHE A 93 14.95 7.61 9.87
N ALA A 94 15.37 8.35 10.90
CA ALA A 94 16.63 9.09 10.88
C ALA A 94 17.84 8.16 10.67
N ARG A 95 17.88 7.01 11.34
CA ARG A 95 18.91 5.99 11.15
C ARG A 95 18.89 5.43 9.72
N TRP A 96 17.71 5.09 9.20
CA TRP A 96 17.59 4.61 7.82
C TRP A 96 18.08 5.65 6.79
N LEU A 97 17.74 6.93 6.97
CA LEU A 97 18.23 8.01 6.11
C LEU A 97 19.77 8.10 6.11
N GLY A 98 20.38 7.95 7.29
CA GLY A 98 21.84 7.92 7.43
C GLY A 98 22.48 6.72 6.72
N GLU A 99 21.87 5.54 6.83
CA GLU A 99 22.36 4.30 6.20
C GLU A 99 22.19 4.28 4.68
N ARG A 100 21.07 4.82 4.16
CA ARG A 100 20.81 4.94 2.71
C ARG A 100 21.80 5.88 2.03
N GLY A 101 22.20 6.95 2.72
CA GLY A 101 23.04 8.00 2.16
C GLY A 101 22.29 8.94 1.19
N PRO A 102 23.02 9.82 0.49
CA PRO A 102 22.42 10.83 -0.37
C PRO A 102 21.81 10.20 -1.63
N ALA A 103 20.62 10.65 -1.99
CA ALA A 103 19.94 10.25 -3.23
C ALA A 103 19.67 11.47 -4.11
N ARG A 104 19.65 11.26 -5.42
CA ARG A 104 19.21 12.26 -6.40
C ARG A 104 17.90 11.80 -7.01
N LEU A 105 16.90 12.68 -6.97
CA LEU A 105 15.64 12.46 -7.65
C LEU A 105 15.79 12.74 -9.14
N PRO A 106 15.60 11.74 -10.02
CA PRO A 106 15.49 12.02 -11.44
C PRO A 106 14.16 12.73 -11.70
N VAL A 107 14.22 13.84 -12.44
CA VAL A 107 13.02 14.49 -12.99
C VAL A 107 12.66 13.73 -14.27
N LEU A 108 11.51 13.06 -14.24
CA LEU A 108 10.95 12.39 -15.41
C LEU A 108 9.66 13.13 -15.80
N PRO A 109 9.51 13.59 -17.05
CA PRO A 109 8.28 14.22 -17.48
C PRO A 109 7.12 13.22 -17.48
N ASP A 110 5.90 13.73 -17.31
CA ASP A 110 4.65 12.98 -17.39
C ASP A 110 4.62 11.71 -16.49
N PRO A 111 4.76 11.85 -15.16
CA PRO A 111 4.86 10.70 -14.25
C PRO A 111 3.56 9.86 -14.19
N VAL A 112 2.45 10.42 -14.66
CA VAL A 112 1.15 9.76 -14.86
C VAL A 112 0.60 10.18 -16.22
N ARG A 113 -0.03 9.25 -16.94
CA ARG A 113 -0.76 9.52 -18.19
C ARG A 113 -2.24 9.23 -18.01
N ALA A 114 -3.08 10.16 -18.43
CA ALA A 114 -4.53 10.00 -18.44
C ALA A 114 -5.04 10.08 -19.87
N GLU A 115 -5.82 9.08 -20.29
CA GLU A 115 -6.43 9.00 -21.62
C GLU A 115 -7.91 8.69 -21.46
N ARG A 116 -8.77 9.44 -22.13
CA ARG A 116 -10.21 9.20 -22.14
C ARG A 116 -10.63 8.56 -23.46
N ASP A 117 -11.36 7.47 -23.37
CA ASP A 117 -12.01 6.79 -24.49
C ASP A 117 -13.49 6.61 -24.17
N GLY A 118 -14.35 7.38 -24.83
CA GLY A 118 -15.78 7.46 -24.50
C GLY A 118 -16.01 7.91 -23.04
N ASP A 119 -16.66 7.05 -22.26
CA ASP A 119 -16.97 7.23 -20.84
C ASP A 119 -15.91 6.63 -19.90
N THR A 120 -14.83 6.06 -20.45
CA THR A 120 -13.74 5.43 -19.70
C THR A 120 -12.53 6.36 -19.59
N LEU A 121 -12.07 6.61 -18.37
CA LEU A 121 -10.81 7.29 -18.09
C LEU A 121 -9.74 6.27 -17.68
N ARG A 122 -8.69 6.12 -18.49
CA ARG A 122 -7.54 5.27 -18.21
C ARG A 122 -6.39 6.09 -17.66
N ILE A 123 -5.97 5.80 -16.44
CA ILE A 123 -4.90 6.48 -15.72
C ILE A 123 -3.75 5.50 -15.53
N ARG A 124 -2.56 5.83 -16.03
CA ARG A 124 -1.39 4.94 -15.98
C ARG A 124 -0.21 5.62 -15.29
N PHE A 125 0.40 4.95 -14.32
CA PHE A 125 1.72 5.35 -13.84
C PHE A 125 2.73 5.24 -14.99
N ASN A 126 3.57 6.26 -15.15
CA ASN A 126 4.40 6.42 -16.35
C ASN A 126 5.87 6.78 -16.00
N ARG A 127 6.42 6.12 -14.98
CA ARG A 127 7.85 6.15 -14.64
C ARG A 127 8.45 4.75 -14.83
N SER A 128 8.21 4.15 -15.99
CA SER A 128 8.44 2.71 -16.25
C SER A 128 9.91 2.29 -16.06
N ALA A 129 10.87 3.16 -16.40
CA ALA A 129 12.30 2.95 -16.16
C ALA A 129 12.67 2.83 -14.67
N ARG A 130 11.78 3.26 -13.78
CA ARG A 130 11.92 3.23 -12.32
C ARG A 130 10.83 2.37 -11.68
N HIS A 131 10.27 1.39 -12.40
CA HIS A 131 9.18 0.55 -11.92
C HIS A 131 7.99 1.37 -11.38
N ASN A 132 7.70 2.50 -12.02
CA ASN A 132 6.61 3.39 -11.64
C ASN A 132 6.66 3.83 -10.17
N ALA A 133 7.87 4.03 -9.63
CA ALA A 133 8.06 4.55 -8.27
C ALA A 133 7.27 5.86 -8.08
N PHE A 134 6.51 5.92 -6.99
CA PHE A 134 5.52 6.94 -6.71
C PHE A 134 6.15 8.12 -5.98
N THR A 135 6.30 9.20 -6.72
CA THR A 135 6.86 10.47 -6.28
C THR A 135 5.78 11.51 -5.97
N THR A 136 6.18 12.67 -5.47
CA THR A 136 5.30 13.80 -5.13
C THR A 136 4.66 14.39 -6.38
N ASP A 137 5.41 14.50 -7.50
CA ASP A 137 4.87 14.89 -8.80
C ASP A 137 3.93 13.82 -9.39
N ALA A 138 4.25 12.52 -9.22
CA ALA A 138 3.35 11.43 -9.61
C ALA A 138 2.05 11.45 -8.81
N ARG A 139 2.12 11.76 -7.51
CA ARG A 139 0.95 11.91 -6.64
C ARG A 139 0.07 13.07 -7.09
N ALA A 140 0.67 14.22 -7.39
CA ALA A 140 -0.06 15.38 -7.90
C ALA A 140 -0.73 15.07 -9.25
N ALA A 141 0.00 14.48 -10.19
CA ALA A 141 -0.54 14.12 -11.51
C ALA A 141 -1.63 13.05 -11.43
N LEU A 142 -1.51 12.06 -10.52
CA LEU A 142 -2.57 11.10 -10.25
C LEU A 142 -3.82 11.79 -9.70
N LEU A 143 -3.65 12.68 -8.72
CA LEU A 143 -4.76 13.44 -8.16
C LEU A 143 -5.49 14.26 -9.23
N GLU A 144 -4.75 15.01 -10.05
CA GLU A 144 -5.31 15.79 -11.16
C GLU A 144 -6.13 14.92 -12.12
N ALA A 145 -5.63 13.74 -12.50
CA ALA A 145 -6.36 12.82 -13.36
C ALA A 145 -7.63 12.27 -12.69
N LEU A 146 -7.57 11.94 -11.39
CA LEU A 146 -8.74 11.46 -10.65
C LEU A 146 -9.79 12.54 -10.44
N GLU A 147 -9.38 13.80 -10.26
CA GLU A 147 -10.28 14.95 -10.15
C GLU A 147 -11.11 15.15 -11.43
N VAL A 148 -10.55 14.84 -12.61
CA VAL A 148 -11.33 14.82 -13.86
C VAL A 148 -12.50 13.85 -13.75
N ALA A 149 -12.25 12.60 -13.34
CA ALA A 149 -13.31 11.61 -13.17
C ALA A 149 -14.25 11.95 -12.01
N ARG A 150 -13.78 12.67 -10.98
CA ARG A 150 -14.61 13.07 -9.85
C ARG A 150 -15.62 14.15 -10.24
N LEU A 151 -15.18 15.13 -11.03
CA LEU A 151 -15.99 16.29 -11.41
C LEU A 151 -16.84 16.05 -12.66
N ASP A 152 -16.42 15.15 -13.55
CA ASP A 152 -17.16 14.82 -14.77
C ASP A 152 -18.03 13.56 -14.59
N GLU A 153 -19.32 13.76 -14.36
CA GLU A 153 -20.30 12.68 -14.19
C GLU A 153 -20.46 11.78 -15.43
N SER A 154 -20.00 12.23 -16.62
CA SER A 154 -20.00 11.41 -17.83
C SER A 154 -18.89 10.36 -17.87
N VAL A 155 -17.97 10.37 -16.90
CA VAL A 155 -17.02 9.28 -16.67
C VAL A 155 -17.68 8.19 -15.82
N SER A 156 -18.02 7.08 -16.47
CA SER A 156 -18.66 5.90 -15.87
C SER A 156 -17.65 4.81 -15.50
N GLU A 157 -16.42 4.90 -15.99
CA GLU A 157 -15.37 3.91 -15.75
C GLU A 157 -14.00 4.58 -15.53
N VAL A 158 -13.28 4.12 -14.51
CA VAL A 158 -11.89 4.50 -14.23
C VAL A 158 -11.02 3.26 -14.19
N VAL A 159 -9.92 3.27 -14.95
CA VAL A 159 -8.96 2.18 -15.00
C VAL A 159 -7.60 2.68 -14.54
N LEU A 160 -7.13 2.23 -13.39
CA LEU A 160 -5.80 2.50 -12.88
C LEU A 160 -4.84 1.37 -13.32
N ALA A 161 -3.74 1.71 -14.00
CA ALA A 161 -2.75 0.75 -14.47
C ALA A 161 -1.32 1.31 -14.38
N GLY A 162 -0.32 0.52 -14.79
CA GLY A 162 1.07 0.97 -14.91
C GLY A 162 1.66 0.71 -16.30
N ASN A 163 2.56 1.58 -16.75
CA ASN A 163 3.32 1.37 -17.97
C ASN A 163 4.60 0.55 -17.70
N GLY A 164 5.00 -0.30 -18.64
CA GLY A 164 6.22 -1.10 -18.56
C GLY A 164 6.09 -2.32 -17.65
N LYS A 165 7.18 -2.65 -16.92
CA LYS A 165 7.34 -3.96 -16.23
C LYS A 165 6.59 -4.11 -14.90
N SER A 166 6.06 -3.02 -14.36
CA SER A 166 5.44 -3.01 -13.03
C SER A 166 4.23 -2.11 -13.04
N PHE A 167 3.26 -2.43 -12.20
CA PHE A 167 2.20 -1.49 -11.86
C PHE A 167 2.77 -0.26 -11.15
N CYS A 168 3.32 -0.45 -9.95
CA CYS A 168 3.97 0.59 -9.13
C CYS A 168 4.76 -0.05 -7.99
N SER A 169 6.02 0.34 -7.85
CA SER A 169 6.96 -0.20 -6.83
C SER A 169 6.91 0.54 -5.49
N GLY A 170 5.89 1.37 -5.25
CA GLY A 170 5.73 2.14 -4.02
C GLY A 170 6.47 3.48 -4.05
N GLY A 171 6.62 4.12 -2.90
CA GLY A 171 7.26 5.44 -2.80
C GLY A 171 8.69 5.44 -3.35
N ASP A 172 9.06 6.48 -4.11
CA ASP A 172 10.43 6.60 -4.60
C ASP A 172 11.39 6.84 -3.41
N LEU A 173 12.30 5.89 -3.19
CA LEU A 173 13.24 5.93 -2.08
C LEU A 173 14.04 7.24 -2.04
N ALA A 174 14.25 7.92 -3.18
CA ALA A 174 14.97 9.18 -3.25
C ALA A 174 14.20 10.39 -2.66
N GLU A 175 12.87 10.32 -2.51
CA GLU A 175 12.06 11.41 -1.92
C GLU A 175 12.02 11.40 -0.40
N PHE A 176 12.36 10.27 0.22
CA PHE A 176 12.33 10.19 1.67
C PHE A 176 13.38 11.15 2.27
N GLY A 177 12.90 12.00 3.18
CA GLY A 177 13.70 13.05 3.84
C GLY A 177 13.76 14.38 3.09
N THR A 178 13.02 14.59 2.00
CA THR A 178 13.02 15.88 1.26
C THR A 178 11.99 16.88 1.75
N PHE A 179 10.96 16.45 2.50
CA PHE A 179 9.99 17.36 3.10
C PHE A 179 10.64 18.22 4.17
N ALA A 180 10.30 19.52 4.19
CA ALA A 180 10.87 20.49 5.13
C ALA A 180 10.50 20.17 6.58
N ASP A 181 9.27 19.74 6.83
CA ASP A 181 8.78 19.39 8.15
C ASP A 181 7.61 18.37 8.10
N PRO A 182 7.40 17.57 9.17
CA PRO A 182 6.35 16.56 9.22
C PRO A 182 4.92 17.10 9.21
N ALA A 183 4.69 18.35 9.65
CA ALA A 183 3.36 18.95 9.67
C ALA A 183 2.95 19.36 8.26
N GLY A 184 3.85 19.99 7.50
CA GLY A 184 3.67 20.25 6.07
C GLY A 184 3.43 18.96 5.28
N ALA A 185 4.20 17.90 5.57
CA ALA A 185 4.01 16.59 4.94
C ALA A 185 2.65 15.96 5.29
N HIS A 186 2.15 16.13 6.53
CA HIS A 186 0.80 15.71 6.92
C HIS A 186 -0.28 16.45 6.13
N LEU A 187 -0.19 17.77 6.05
CA LEU A 187 -1.16 18.57 5.31
C LEU A 187 -1.15 18.23 3.82
N ALA A 188 0.03 17.99 3.23
CA ALA A 188 0.14 17.54 1.84
C ALA A 188 -0.55 16.18 1.62
N ARG A 189 -0.25 15.18 2.47
CA ARG A 189 -0.84 13.82 2.37
C ARG A 189 -2.35 13.80 2.54
N THR A 190 -2.91 14.72 3.33
CA THR A 190 -4.33 14.70 3.70
C THR A 190 -5.19 15.65 2.85
N ARG A 191 -4.67 16.81 2.45
CA ARG A 191 -5.41 17.78 1.63
C ARG A 191 -5.29 17.52 0.12
N HIS A 192 -4.25 16.81 -0.29
CA HIS A 192 -4.00 16.43 -1.69
C HIS A 192 -3.88 14.91 -1.79
N SER A 193 -4.91 14.20 -1.32
CA SER A 193 -4.91 12.75 -1.17
C SER A 193 -5.61 12.05 -2.34
N PRO A 194 -4.89 11.35 -3.23
CA PRO A 194 -5.52 10.50 -4.23
C PRO A 194 -6.40 9.40 -3.61
N ALA A 195 -6.05 8.92 -2.42
CA ALA A 195 -6.81 7.91 -1.68
C ALA A 195 -8.25 8.36 -1.37
N LEU A 196 -8.44 9.61 -0.96
CA LEU A 196 -9.77 10.15 -0.66
C LEU A 196 -10.62 10.26 -1.94
N VAL A 197 -10.02 10.72 -3.04
CA VAL A 197 -10.70 10.81 -4.34
C VAL A 197 -11.02 9.42 -4.90
N LEU A 198 -10.09 8.46 -4.79
CA LEU A 198 -10.33 7.06 -5.19
C LEU A 198 -11.46 6.42 -4.38
N ALA A 199 -11.57 6.73 -3.07
CA ALA A 199 -12.66 6.25 -2.24
C ALA A 199 -14.01 6.82 -2.71
N GLU A 200 -14.10 8.12 -2.98
CA GLU A 200 -15.31 8.78 -3.52
C GLU A 200 -15.69 8.19 -4.89
N LEU A 201 -14.70 8.00 -5.79
CA LEU A 201 -14.92 7.39 -7.09
C LEU A 201 -15.38 5.94 -6.97
N THR A 202 -14.84 5.17 -6.04
CA THR A 202 -15.24 3.77 -5.85
C THR A 202 -16.64 3.66 -5.26
N GLU A 203 -17.03 4.57 -4.37
CA GLU A 203 -18.42 4.66 -3.89
C GLU A 203 -19.40 4.97 -5.04
N ARG A 204 -19.02 5.86 -5.95
CA ARG A 204 -19.83 6.23 -7.12
C ARG A 204 -19.87 5.15 -8.21
N LEU A 205 -18.73 4.53 -8.53
CA LEU A 205 -18.54 3.67 -9.70
C LEU A 205 -18.58 2.17 -9.38
N GLY A 206 -18.44 1.79 -8.10
CA GLY A 206 -18.31 0.40 -7.69
C GLY A 206 -17.16 -0.31 -8.42
N THR A 207 -17.46 -1.45 -9.05
CA THR A 207 -16.49 -2.26 -9.80
C THR A 207 -15.98 -1.59 -11.07
N HIS A 208 -16.60 -0.49 -11.53
CA HIS A 208 -16.11 0.29 -12.68
C HIS A 208 -14.97 1.25 -12.32
N CYS A 209 -14.66 1.43 -11.03
CA CYS A 209 -13.33 1.90 -10.62
C CYS A 209 -12.44 0.67 -10.45
N ARG A 210 -11.63 0.33 -11.47
CA ARG A 210 -10.79 -0.87 -11.45
C ARG A 210 -9.30 -0.57 -11.48
N ALA A 211 -8.52 -1.44 -10.86
CA ALA A 211 -7.07 -1.50 -11.01
C ALA A 211 -6.67 -2.72 -11.83
N GLU A 212 -5.74 -2.54 -12.76
CA GLU A 212 -5.11 -3.58 -13.58
C GLU A 212 -3.63 -3.63 -13.17
N VAL A 213 -3.24 -4.66 -12.40
CA VAL A 213 -1.95 -4.72 -11.71
C VAL A 213 -1.08 -5.88 -12.20
N HIS A 214 0.22 -5.65 -12.34
CA HIS A 214 1.22 -6.62 -12.81
C HIS A 214 2.60 -6.32 -12.25
N GLY A 215 3.52 -7.29 -12.33
CA GLY A 215 4.90 -7.14 -11.87
C GLY A 215 4.98 -6.64 -10.42
N GLN A 216 5.71 -5.55 -10.17
CA GLN A 216 5.80 -4.99 -8.81
C GLN A 216 4.54 -4.19 -8.46
N VAL A 217 3.88 -4.56 -7.37
CA VAL A 217 2.68 -3.92 -6.80
C VAL A 217 2.95 -3.68 -5.31
N LEU A 218 3.81 -2.70 -5.02
CA LEU A 218 4.37 -2.52 -3.68
C LEU A 218 3.97 -1.19 -3.08
N GLY A 219 3.92 -1.15 -1.74
CA GLY A 219 3.72 0.05 -0.95
C GLY A 219 2.60 0.92 -1.51
N SER A 220 2.87 2.22 -1.72
CA SER A 220 1.86 3.16 -2.24
C SER A 220 1.18 2.75 -3.55
N GLY A 221 1.79 1.92 -4.40
CA GLY A 221 1.09 1.31 -5.54
C GLY A 221 -0.06 0.42 -5.08
N LEU A 222 0.24 -0.55 -4.21
CA LEU A 222 -0.77 -1.43 -3.62
C LEU A 222 -1.83 -0.62 -2.85
N GLU A 223 -1.43 0.41 -2.12
CA GLU A 223 -2.36 1.27 -1.36
C GLU A 223 -3.40 1.92 -2.28
N MET A 224 -2.98 2.44 -3.44
CA MET A 224 -3.89 3.02 -4.45
C MET A 224 -4.78 1.96 -5.10
N ALA A 225 -4.20 0.84 -5.53
CA ALA A 225 -4.97 -0.24 -6.16
C ALA A 225 -6.06 -0.78 -5.22
N ALA A 226 -5.76 -0.92 -3.93
CA ALA A 226 -6.68 -1.42 -2.92
C ALA A 226 -7.92 -0.53 -2.70
N TYR A 227 -7.88 0.75 -3.10
CA TYR A 227 -9.07 1.60 -3.07
C TYR A 227 -10.06 1.32 -4.20
N CYS A 228 -9.61 0.81 -5.35
CA CYS A 228 -10.48 0.48 -6.47
C CYS A 228 -11.50 -0.59 -6.08
N GLY A 229 -12.70 -0.54 -6.66
CA GLY A 229 -13.77 -1.50 -6.41
C GLY A 229 -13.52 -2.87 -7.02
N HIS A 230 -12.62 -2.97 -8.00
CA HIS A 230 -12.20 -4.25 -8.58
C HIS A 230 -10.70 -4.24 -8.92
N ILE A 231 -9.97 -5.30 -8.61
CA ILE A 231 -8.54 -5.45 -8.91
C ILE A 231 -8.32 -6.72 -9.74
N ARG A 232 -7.94 -6.51 -10.99
CA ARG A 232 -7.48 -7.56 -11.90
C ARG A 232 -5.98 -7.68 -11.81
N CYS A 233 -5.50 -8.86 -11.43
CA CYS A 233 -4.11 -9.12 -11.11
C CYS A 233 -3.47 -10.06 -12.14
N HIS A 234 -2.32 -9.69 -12.67
CA HIS A 234 -1.55 -10.58 -13.52
C HIS A 234 -0.85 -11.68 -12.69
N PRO A 235 -0.72 -12.93 -13.19
CA PRO A 235 -0.05 -14.01 -12.46
C PRO A 235 1.41 -13.71 -12.03
N ASP A 236 2.09 -12.78 -12.69
CA ASP A 236 3.47 -12.37 -12.37
C ASP A 236 3.58 -11.36 -11.21
N ALA A 237 2.45 -10.93 -10.65
CA ALA A 237 2.43 -9.88 -9.65
C ALA A 237 3.14 -10.31 -8.35
N THR A 238 4.01 -9.43 -7.87
CA THR A 238 4.64 -9.48 -6.55
C THR A 238 4.07 -8.33 -5.71
N ILE A 239 3.33 -8.68 -4.67
CA ILE A 239 2.51 -7.75 -3.88
C ILE A 239 3.06 -7.67 -2.45
N GLY A 240 3.22 -6.46 -1.89
CA GLY A 240 3.72 -6.32 -0.51
C GLY A 240 3.82 -4.89 0.00
N LEU A 241 4.17 -4.76 1.28
CA LEU A 241 4.27 -3.50 2.03
C LEU A 241 5.65 -3.39 2.71
N PRO A 242 6.66 -2.80 2.04
CA PRO A 242 8.05 -2.81 2.51
C PRO A 242 8.37 -1.75 3.58
N GLU A 243 7.41 -0.90 3.97
CA GLU A 243 7.62 0.36 4.71
C GLU A 243 8.33 0.19 6.06
N LEU A 244 8.16 -0.94 6.74
CA LEU A 244 8.81 -1.18 8.03
C LEU A 244 10.34 -1.12 7.91
N ALA A 245 10.90 -1.54 6.76
CA ALA A 245 12.35 -1.49 6.52
C ALA A 245 12.92 -0.06 6.46
N LEU A 246 12.06 0.96 6.41
CA LEU A 246 12.41 2.36 6.47
C LEU A 246 12.17 2.96 7.88
N GLY A 247 11.67 2.18 8.84
CA GLY A 247 11.17 2.70 10.11
C GLY A 247 9.85 3.46 9.96
N LEU A 248 9.04 3.07 8.97
CA LEU A 248 7.77 3.71 8.62
C LEU A 248 6.64 2.67 8.52
N ILE A 249 5.43 3.15 8.25
CA ILE A 249 4.23 2.35 7.97
C ILE A 249 3.67 2.78 6.60
N PRO A 250 2.68 2.07 6.02
CA PRO A 250 1.95 2.59 4.86
C PRO A 250 1.44 4.02 5.11
N GLY A 251 1.54 4.89 4.10
CA GLY A 251 1.36 6.34 4.27
C GLY A 251 0.58 7.02 3.15
N ALA A 252 -0.04 6.24 2.27
CA ALA A 252 -0.89 6.69 1.18
C ALA A 252 -2.33 6.16 1.32
N GLY A 253 -2.76 5.76 2.51
CA GLY A 253 -4.09 5.23 2.83
C GLY A 253 -4.16 3.71 2.93
N GLY A 254 -3.04 3.00 2.85
CA GLY A 254 -2.96 1.53 2.88
C GLY A 254 -3.49 0.89 4.13
N THR A 255 -3.28 1.52 5.29
CA THR A 255 -3.84 1.02 6.56
C THR A 255 -5.37 1.04 6.57
N VAL A 256 -6.00 1.77 5.65
CA VAL A 256 -7.45 1.79 5.42
C VAL A 256 -7.83 0.83 4.28
N SER A 257 -7.35 1.07 3.06
CA SER A 257 -7.82 0.34 1.87
C SER A 257 -7.50 -1.15 1.92
N ILE A 258 -6.27 -1.51 2.28
CA ILE A 258 -5.82 -2.90 2.34
C ILE A 258 -6.50 -3.62 3.51
N THR A 259 -6.57 -2.96 4.68
CA THR A 259 -7.27 -3.50 5.86
C THR A 259 -8.74 -3.79 5.60
N ARG A 260 -9.43 -2.98 4.78
CA ARG A 260 -10.82 -3.26 4.39
C ARG A 260 -10.95 -4.52 3.53
N ARG A 261 -9.96 -4.81 2.69
CA ARG A 261 -9.92 -6.02 1.86
C ARG A 261 -9.56 -7.27 2.66
N ILE A 262 -8.44 -7.26 3.36
CA ILE A 262 -7.87 -8.48 3.97
C ILE A 262 -7.92 -8.52 5.51
N GLY A 263 -8.44 -7.48 6.15
CA GLY A 263 -8.47 -7.35 7.61
C GLY A 263 -7.13 -6.94 8.22
N ARG A 264 -7.19 -6.39 9.44
CA ARG A 264 -6.02 -5.81 10.12
C ARG A 264 -4.88 -6.80 10.34
N TRP A 265 -5.19 -8.08 10.54
CA TRP A 265 -4.21 -9.11 10.86
C TRP A 265 -3.31 -9.45 9.66
N ARG A 266 -3.89 -9.69 8.48
CA ARG A 266 -3.11 -9.91 7.24
C ARG A 266 -2.37 -8.65 6.79
N THR A 267 -2.97 -7.46 6.94
CA THR A 267 -2.26 -6.20 6.70
C THR A 267 -1.05 -6.05 7.63
N ALA A 268 -1.24 -6.29 8.93
CA ALA A 268 -0.16 -6.25 9.92
C ALA A 268 0.95 -7.26 9.58
N TYR A 269 0.59 -8.48 9.18
CA TYR A 269 1.58 -9.46 8.74
C TYR A 269 2.40 -8.96 7.55
N LEU A 270 1.77 -8.42 6.50
CA LEU A 270 2.49 -7.90 5.32
C LEU A 270 3.49 -6.80 5.69
N VAL A 271 3.07 -5.83 6.52
CA VAL A 271 3.95 -4.73 6.95
C VAL A 271 5.07 -5.24 7.87
N LEU A 272 4.73 -6.02 8.90
CA LEU A 272 5.67 -6.42 9.95
C LEU A 272 6.71 -7.43 9.44
N SER A 273 6.28 -8.42 8.65
CA SER A 273 7.20 -9.39 8.03
C SER A 273 7.98 -8.76 6.87
N GLY A 274 7.43 -7.73 6.21
CA GLY A 274 7.95 -7.24 4.93
C GLY A 274 7.93 -8.29 3.82
N ALA A 275 7.21 -9.40 4.01
CA ALA A 275 7.09 -10.45 3.02
C ALA A 275 6.27 -9.95 1.81
N THR A 276 6.53 -10.57 0.66
CA THR A 276 5.71 -10.40 -0.53
C THR A 276 4.89 -11.64 -0.78
N ILE A 277 3.73 -11.46 -1.41
CA ILE A 277 2.82 -12.54 -1.81
C ILE A 277 2.61 -12.49 -3.33
N GLY A 278 2.36 -13.66 -3.92
CA GLY A 278 1.97 -13.79 -5.32
C GLY A 278 0.46 -13.61 -5.54
N ALA A 279 0.06 -13.63 -6.81
CA ALA A 279 -1.33 -13.47 -7.22
C ALA A 279 -2.30 -14.48 -6.58
N ASP A 280 -1.92 -15.76 -6.47
CA ASP A 280 -2.76 -16.81 -5.89
C ASP A 280 -3.10 -16.54 -4.41
N THR A 281 -2.09 -16.19 -3.61
CA THR A 281 -2.29 -15.83 -2.20
C THR A 281 -3.11 -14.55 -2.08
N ALA A 282 -2.86 -13.55 -2.94
CA ALA A 282 -3.61 -12.31 -2.94
C ALA A 282 -5.10 -12.54 -3.25
N LEU A 283 -5.41 -13.41 -4.21
CA LEU A 283 -6.78 -13.80 -4.55
C LEU A 283 -7.43 -14.57 -3.40
N ALA A 284 -6.73 -15.57 -2.84
CA ALA A 284 -7.21 -16.34 -1.71
C ALA A 284 -7.49 -15.47 -0.47
N TRP A 285 -6.77 -14.35 -0.32
CA TRP A 285 -6.98 -13.40 0.77
C TRP A 285 -8.11 -12.41 0.51
N GLY A 286 -8.60 -12.28 -0.73
CA GLY A 286 -9.50 -11.21 -1.16
C GLY A 286 -8.81 -9.85 -1.34
N LEU A 287 -7.47 -9.84 -1.43
CA LEU A 287 -6.73 -8.61 -1.73
C LEU A 287 -6.92 -8.20 -3.18
N VAL A 288 -7.02 -9.17 -4.09
CA VAL A 288 -7.38 -8.97 -5.50
C VAL A 288 -8.61 -9.80 -5.84
N ASP A 289 -9.30 -9.42 -6.92
CA ASP A 289 -10.63 -9.94 -7.24
C ASP A 289 -10.61 -10.95 -8.40
N GLU A 290 -9.64 -10.82 -9.31
CA GLU A 290 -9.44 -11.72 -10.46
C GLU A 290 -7.95 -11.91 -10.75
N ILE A 291 -7.56 -13.11 -11.20
CA ILE A 291 -6.25 -13.35 -11.82
C ILE A 291 -6.43 -13.52 -13.34
N SER A 292 -5.67 -12.77 -14.14
CA SER A 292 -5.73 -12.87 -15.60
C SER A 292 -4.40 -12.53 -16.28
N ALA A 293 -4.06 -13.29 -17.33
CA ALA A 293 -2.93 -12.99 -18.20
C ALA A 293 -3.20 -11.78 -19.12
N ASP A 294 -4.46 -11.38 -19.30
CA ASP A 294 -4.88 -10.28 -20.17
C ASP A 294 -4.88 -8.92 -19.43
N VAL A 295 -3.92 -8.71 -18.53
CA VAL A 295 -3.67 -7.40 -17.90
C VAL A 295 -2.76 -6.60 -18.84
N PRO A 296 -3.25 -5.55 -19.52
CA PRO A 296 -2.45 -4.82 -20.49
C PRO A 296 -1.33 -4.05 -19.79
N ALA A 297 -0.09 -4.51 -19.93
CA ALA A 297 1.08 -3.70 -19.62
C ALA A 297 1.14 -2.55 -20.64
N GLY A 298 0.91 -1.31 -20.20
CA GLY A 298 1.02 -0.16 -21.09
C GLY A 298 2.42 -0.11 -21.71
N SER A 299 2.51 0.17 -23.01
CA SER A 299 3.79 0.17 -23.72
C SER A 299 4.74 1.21 -23.11
N PRO A 300 6.00 0.86 -22.79
CA PRO A 300 6.97 1.86 -22.37
C PRO A 300 7.19 2.85 -23.52
N THR A 301 7.20 4.14 -23.23
CA THR A 301 7.61 5.15 -24.20
C THR A 301 9.10 5.02 -24.48
N ARG A 302 9.48 5.19 -25.75
CA ARG A 302 10.87 5.41 -26.18
C ARG A 302 11.43 6.70 -25.59
#